data_AF-A0AAW2BJH8-F1
#
_entry.id   AF-A0AAW2BJH8-F1
#
_cell.length_a   1.000
_cell.length_b   1.000
_cell.length_c   1.000
_cell.angle_alpha   90.00
_cell.angle_beta   90.00
_cell.angle_gamma   90.00
#
_symmetry.space_group_name_H-M   'P 1'
#
loop_
_entity.id
_entity.type
_entity.pdbx_description
1 polymer ?
#
loop_
_entity_poly.entity_id
_entity_poly.type
_entity_poly.pdbx_seq_one_letter_code
_entity_poly.pdbx_strand_id
1 'polypeptide(L)'
;MIPTSNGEDLMEVQEDLASSSTPYAYTANGNGALQISTSRKGPLSDENPRRGNTGRLSIIPSNLASPSAKVQHIAEEKDEIPQSVPSSSSQGFQKRFSGILAKKINWESLMKIGKEWIKKPLNMVLFLWMSCVAVSGAILFLVMTGMLNGALPKKSQRDTWNEVNNQILNALFTLMCLYQHPMLFDHLVLLCRWKPKDISALRNIYCKNGTYKPNEWAHMMVVVVLFHVSCFAQYASCSLNLGYERSNRPAAGVVICLSVGIAAPAIAFVYYILSPLGKEYVSGVDEEAQI
;
A
#
# COMPACT_ATOMS: atom_id res chain seq x y z
N MET A 1 -35.18 53.24 34.79
CA MET A 1 -34.59 53.08 33.44
C MET A 1 -33.19 52.52 33.60
N ILE A 2 -32.83 51.55 32.75
CA ILE A 2 -31.56 50.82 32.61
C ILE A 2 -31.41 50.63 31.08
N PRO A 3 -30.23 50.41 30.41
CA PRO A 3 -28.81 50.37 30.85
C PRO A 3 -27.84 51.28 30.05
N THR A 4 -26.54 51.23 30.38
CA THR A 4 -25.37 50.94 29.50
C THR A 4 -24.07 51.15 30.31
N SER A 5 -22.89 50.54 30.05
CA SER A 5 -22.52 49.26 29.40
C SER A 5 -21.02 48.97 29.67
N ASN A 6 -20.67 47.70 29.90
CA ASN A 6 -19.35 47.05 29.65
C ASN A 6 -18.09 47.46 30.46
N GLY A 7 -17.25 46.45 30.74
CA GLY A 7 -15.86 46.59 31.20
C GLY A 7 -15.45 45.46 32.15
N GLU A 8 -15.08 44.29 31.62
CA GLU A 8 -14.62 43.13 32.42
C GLU A 8 -13.18 43.32 32.93
N ASP A 9 -12.87 42.73 34.08
CA ASP A 9 -11.57 42.81 34.76
C ASP A 9 -11.00 41.40 35.08
N LEU A 10 -9.71 41.35 35.39
CA LEU A 10 -8.88 40.19 35.68
C LEU A 10 -9.46 39.23 36.75
N MET A 11 -9.18 37.92 36.61
CA MET A 11 -8.50 37.20 37.70
C MET A 11 -7.81 35.89 37.28
N GLU A 12 -6.64 35.67 37.86
CA GLU A 12 -5.79 34.48 37.81
C GLU A 12 -5.69 33.91 39.25
N VAL A 13 -6.03 32.64 39.47
CA VAL A 13 -5.69 31.87 40.70
C VAL A 13 -5.50 30.39 40.35
N GLN A 14 -4.54 29.74 41.02
CA GLN A 14 -4.01 28.39 40.80
C GLN A 14 -4.25 27.48 42.04
N GLU A 15 -3.93 26.17 41.92
CA GLU A 15 -3.74 25.16 43.00
C GLU A 15 -5.02 24.57 43.67
N ASP A 16 -5.10 23.28 44.05
CA ASP A 16 -4.18 22.13 43.83
C ASP A 16 -4.87 20.74 43.99
N LEU A 17 -4.19 19.65 43.58
CA LEU A 17 -4.20 18.22 44.04
C LEU A 17 -5.50 17.53 44.60
N ALA A 18 -5.78 16.22 44.45
CA ALA A 18 -4.94 15.06 44.06
C ALA A 18 -5.73 13.82 43.54
N SER A 19 -5.11 13.12 42.59
CA SER A 19 -4.78 11.66 42.57
C SER A 19 -5.83 10.53 42.61
N SER A 20 -5.80 9.67 41.57
CA SER A 20 -5.69 8.20 41.77
C SER A 20 -4.86 7.52 40.66
N SER A 21 -4.33 6.33 40.93
CA SER A 21 -3.03 5.86 40.39
C SER A 21 -2.87 4.30 40.39
N THR A 22 -2.11 3.61 39.52
CA THR A 22 -1.13 4.15 38.53
C THR A 22 -0.88 3.38 37.19
N PRO A 23 0.03 2.38 37.04
CA PRO A 23 1.11 2.60 36.06
C PRO A 23 1.37 1.52 35.00
N TYR A 24 2.16 1.91 33.98
CA TYR A 24 3.20 1.04 33.40
C TYR A 24 4.57 1.72 33.48
N ALA A 25 5.44 1.16 34.32
CA ALA A 25 6.82 1.62 34.50
C ALA A 25 7.78 0.83 33.60
N TYR A 26 8.78 1.52 33.05
CA TYR A 26 9.96 0.87 32.47
C TYR A 26 11.05 0.77 33.54
N THR A 27 11.42 -0.44 33.92
CA THR A 27 12.59 -0.72 34.75
C THR A 27 13.84 -0.80 33.88
N ALA A 28 14.74 0.17 34.04
CA ALA A 28 16.11 0.07 33.53
C ALA A 28 17.00 -0.51 34.63
N ASN A 29 17.61 -1.68 34.37
CA ASN A 29 18.72 -2.16 35.18
C ASN A 29 19.71 -2.89 34.25
N GLY A 30 20.98 -2.50 34.29
CA GLY A 30 21.93 -2.84 33.23
C GLY A 30 23.33 -2.31 33.51
N ASN A 31 23.92 -2.76 34.62
CA ASN A 31 25.33 -2.54 34.90
C ASN A 31 26.19 -3.22 33.83
N GLY A 32 26.95 -2.44 33.06
CA GLY A 32 27.85 -2.94 32.01
C GLY A 32 28.96 -1.94 31.73
N ALA A 33 30.08 -2.08 32.43
CA ALA A 33 31.23 -1.19 32.27
C ALA A 33 31.90 -1.39 30.91
N LEU A 34 32.07 -0.31 30.15
CA LEU A 34 32.77 -0.31 28.86
C LEU A 34 34.20 0.20 29.07
N GLN A 35 35.09 -0.71 29.48
CA GLN A 35 36.51 -0.42 29.70
C GLN A 35 37.28 -0.30 28.38
N ILE A 36 38.04 0.77 28.24
CA ILE A 36 38.94 1.06 27.13
C ILE A 36 40.29 0.39 27.42
N SER A 37 40.93 -0.22 26.42
CA SER A 37 42.37 -0.47 26.47
C SER A 37 43.04 -0.42 25.09
N THR A 38 44.30 0.00 25.10
CA THR A 38 45.03 0.52 23.94
C THR A 38 46.41 -0.12 23.82
N SER A 39 47.03 -0.03 22.63
CA SER A 39 48.48 -0.21 22.40
C SER A 39 49.03 -1.65 22.56
N ARG A 40 50.14 -2.10 21.93
CA ARG A 40 51.14 -1.47 21.03
C ARG A 40 51.96 -2.57 20.30
N LYS A 41 52.51 -2.26 19.10
CA LYS A 41 53.80 -2.70 18.48
C LYS A 41 53.70 -3.33 17.07
N GLY A 42 54.43 -2.75 16.10
CA GLY A 42 55.02 -3.44 14.93
C GLY A 42 56.53 -3.61 15.14
N PRO A 43 57.42 -3.61 14.11
CA PRO A 43 57.19 -3.49 12.66
C PRO A 43 58.06 -4.44 11.75
N LEU A 44 57.92 -4.29 10.41
CA LEU A 44 58.90 -4.52 9.31
C LEU A 44 59.79 -5.80 9.24
N SER A 45 59.73 -6.51 8.09
CA SER A 45 60.81 -6.51 7.09
C SER A 45 60.39 -7.16 5.76
N ASP A 46 61.09 -6.80 4.68
CA ASP A 46 60.99 -7.26 3.29
C ASP A 46 62.10 -8.29 2.98
N GLU A 47 61.83 -9.34 2.19
CA GLU A 47 62.85 -10.03 1.37
C GLU A 47 62.22 -10.91 0.26
N ASN A 48 62.86 -10.92 -0.91
CA ASN A 48 62.55 -11.75 -2.09
C ASN A 48 63.88 -12.25 -2.68
N PRO A 49 63.98 -13.52 -3.11
CA PRO A 49 64.88 -13.80 -4.23
C PRO A 49 64.30 -14.60 -5.41
N ARG A 50 64.88 -14.27 -6.55
CA ARG A 50 64.63 -14.69 -7.93
C ARG A 50 65.25 -16.05 -8.29
N ARG A 51 64.66 -16.69 -9.32
CA ARG A 51 65.32 -17.38 -10.46
C ARG A 51 65.81 -18.84 -10.29
N GLY A 52 65.26 -19.72 -11.13
CA GLY A 52 65.76 -21.07 -11.48
C GLY A 52 65.14 -21.54 -12.81
N ASN A 53 65.85 -22.33 -13.63
CA ASN A 53 65.53 -22.54 -15.06
C ASN A 53 65.53 -24.02 -15.48
N THR A 54 64.66 -24.37 -16.45
CA THR A 54 64.70 -25.57 -17.35
C THR A 54 64.94 -26.99 -16.80
N GLY A 55 64.00 -27.92 -17.04
CA GLY A 55 64.23 -29.38 -16.89
C GLY A 55 63.05 -30.27 -17.31
N ARG A 56 63.25 -31.15 -18.29
CA ARG A 56 62.27 -32.03 -18.98
C ARG A 56 61.54 -33.10 -18.12
N LEU A 57 60.24 -33.27 -18.43
CA LEU A 57 59.45 -34.52 -18.59
C LEU A 57 59.41 -35.63 -17.49
N SER A 58 58.20 -35.86 -16.93
CA SER A 58 57.60 -37.21 -16.81
C SER A 58 56.06 -37.21 -16.60
N ILE A 59 55.33 -37.69 -17.62
CA ILE A 59 54.23 -38.70 -17.54
C ILE A 59 52.95 -38.40 -16.68
N ILE A 60 51.86 -38.00 -17.37
CA ILE A 60 50.47 -38.57 -17.38
C ILE A 60 49.63 -38.67 -16.06
N PRO A 61 48.31 -38.36 -16.02
CA PRO A 61 47.49 -37.42 -16.82
C PRO A 61 46.44 -36.59 -16.00
N SER A 62 45.96 -35.46 -16.53
CA SER A 62 44.58 -35.00 -16.26
C SER A 62 44.10 -34.01 -17.33
N ASN A 63 42.81 -34.08 -17.66
CA ASN A 63 42.24 -33.43 -18.84
C ASN A 63 42.14 -31.90 -18.71
N LEU A 64 42.83 -31.16 -19.57
CA LEU A 64 42.34 -29.88 -20.07
C LEU A 64 42.02 -30.00 -21.56
N ALA A 65 40.73 -30.03 -21.88
CA ALA A 65 40.22 -29.75 -23.21
C ALA A 65 39.25 -28.57 -23.12
N SER A 66 39.42 -27.58 -24.00
CA SER A 66 38.56 -26.41 -24.11
C SER A 66 37.40 -26.69 -25.09
N PRO A 67 36.68 -25.69 -25.63
CA PRO A 67 35.26 -25.49 -25.36
C PRO A 67 34.33 -26.02 -26.48
N SER A 68 33.04 -25.66 -26.40
CA SER A 68 32.07 -25.75 -27.52
C SER A 68 31.53 -27.15 -27.88
N ALA A 69 30.71 -27.75 -27.01
CA ALA A 69 29.88 -28.93 -27.35
C ALA A 69 28.49 -29.02 -26.67
N LYS A 70 28.05 -28.00 -25.91
CA LYS A 70 26.79 -28.07 -25.12
C LYS A 70 25.64 -27.13 -25.56
N VAL A 71 25.80 -26.42 -26.67
CA VAL A 71 24.75 -25.52 -27.20
C VAL A 71 23.79 -26.23 -28.17
N GLN A 72 24.14 -27.41 -28.67
CA GLN A 72 23.32 -28.15 -29.65
C GLN A 72 22.28 -29.11 -29.02
N HIS A 73 22.29 -29.34 -27.71
CA HIS A 73 21.34 -30.26 -27.04
C HIS A 73 20.10 -29.56 -26.45
N ILE A 74 19.75 -28.36 -26.94
CA ILE A 74 18.55 -27.59 -26.52
C ILE A 74 17.62 -27.31 -27.73
N ALA A 75 18.03 -27.70 -28.94
CA ALA A 75 17.27 -27.50 -30.18
C ALA A 75 16.47 -28.74 -30.63
N GLU A 76 16.66 -29.89 -29.99
CA GLU A 76 16.12 -31.20 -30.41
C GLU A 76 15.41 -31.92 -29.24
N GLU A 77 14.69 -31.15 -28.42
CA GLU A 77 13.61 -31.64 -27.55
C GLU A 77 12.31 -30.94 -27.96
N LYS A 78 11.93 -31.17 -29.22
CA LYS A 78 10.71 -30.68 -29.83
C LYS A 78 10.00 -31.90 -30.40
N ASP A 79 8.72 -32.05 -30.07
CA ASP A 79 7.81 -33.14 -30.47
C ASP A 79 7.62 -34.31 -29.47
N GLU A 80 7.34 -33.99 -28.20
CA GLU A 80 6.28 -34.71 -27.47
C GLU A 80 5.27 -33.70 -26.90
N ILE A 81 3.99 -33.83 -27.29
CA ILE A 81 2.89 -32.93 -26.86
C ILE A 81 1.88 -33.71 -26.01
N PRO A 82 1.95 -33.60 -24.67
CA PRO A 82 0.84 -33.94 -23.79
C PRO A 82 -0.16 -32.78 -23.72
N GLN A 83 -1.14 -32.84 -24.61
CA GLN A 83 -2.54 -32.48 -24.37
C GLN A 83 -2.88 -31.59 -23.15
N SER A 84 -3.07 -30.29 -23.42
CA SER A 84 -3.93 -29.36 -22.65
C SER A 84 -3.77 -29.30 -21.12
N VAL A 85 -2.84 -28.47 -20.63
CA VAL A 85 -2.94 -27.91 -19.27
C VAL A 85 -4.04 -26.83 -19.24
N PRO A 86 -5.11 -26.96 -18.43
CA PRO A 86 -6.09 -25.89 -18.28
C PRO A 86 -5.51 -24.75 -17.44
N SER A 87 -5.59 -23.53 -17.95
CA SER A 87 -5.17 -22.29 -17.28
C SER A 87 -5.99 -22.05 -16.00
N SER A 88 -5.53 -22.59 -14.86
CA SER A 88 -6.32 -22.69 -13.62
C SER A 88 -6.61 -21.36 -12.91
N SER A 89 -5.95 -20.26 -13.31
CA SER A 89 -6.14 -18.93 -12.71
C SER A 89 -7.55 -18.39 -12.91
N SER A 90 -8.19 -18.65 -14.07
CA SER A 90 -9.53 -18.16 -14.38
C SER A 90 -10.62 -18.87 -13.57
N GLN A 91 -10.54 -20.20 -13.42
CA GLN A 91 -11.46 -20.97 -12.56
C GLN A 91 -11.34 -20.55 -11.09
N GLY A 92 -10.12 -20.30 -10.61
CA GLY A 92 -9.89 -19.79 -9.25
C GLY A 92 -10.48 -18.39 -9.03
N PHE A 93 -10.39 -17.50 -10.02
CA PHE A 93 -10.99 -16.17 -10.00
C PHE A 93 -12.52 -16.23 -9.98
N GLN A 94 -13.13 -16.97 -10.92
CA GLN A 94 -14.58 -17.07 -11.05
C GLN A 94 -15.23 -17.69 -9.79
N LYS A 95 -14.65 -18.76 -9.23
CA LYS A 95 -15.13 -19.38 -7.99
C LYS A 95 -15.07 -18.45 -6.77
N ARG A 96 -14.10 -17.53 -6.70
CA ARG A 96 -14.03 -16.54 -5.61
C ARG A 96 -15.11 -15.47 -5.73
N PHE A 97 -15.28 -14.88 -6.92
CA PHE A 97 -16.32 -13.88 -7.13
C PHE A 97 -17.73 -14.48 -6.99
N SER A 98 -17.98 -15.67 -7.54
CA SER A 98 -19.27 -16.35 -7.36
C SER A 98 -19.51 -16.75 -5.91
N GLY A 99 -18.50 -17.23 -5.17
CA GLY A 99 -18.62 -17.55 -3.75
C GLY A 99 -18.92 -16.34 -2.85
N ILE A 100 -18.39 -15.17 -3.19
CA ILE A 100 -18.70 -13.91 -2.48
C ILE A 100 -20.13 -13.44 -2.81
N LEU A 101 -20.54 -13.49 -4.08
CA LEU A 101 -21.85 -13.03 -4.54
C LEU A 101 -23.00 -13.99 -4.17
N ALA A 102 -22.74 -15.30 -4.11
CA ALA A 102 -23.72 -16.32 -3.73
C ALA A 102 -23.96 -16.38 -2.20
N LYS A 103 -23.10 -15.74 -1.40
CA LYS A 103 -23.29 -15.67 0.06
C LYS A 103 -24.48 -14.75 0.37
N LYS A 104 -25.61 -15.35 0.76
CA LYS A 104 -26.87 -14.65 1.10
C LYS A 104 -26.61 -13.47 2.03
N ILE A 105 -26.71 -12.26 1.48
CA ILE A 105 -26.43 -11.02 2.20
C ILE A 105 -27.52 -10.79 3.25
N ASN A 106 -27.17 -10.90 4.53
CA ASN A 106 -28.07 -10.51 5.61
C ASN A 106 -28.04 -8.98 5.77
N TRP A 107 -29.00 -8.31 5.13
CA TRP A 107 -29.12 -6.85 5.15
C TRP A 107 -29.25 -6.27 6.57
N GLU A 108 -29.95 -6.96 7.48
CA GLU A 108 -30.11 -6.51 8.86
C GLU A 108 -28.76 -6.52 9.61
N SER A 109 -27.93 -7.54 9.37
CA SER A 109 -26.58 -7.62 9.91
C SER A 109 -25.67 -6.54 9.32
N LEU A 110 -25.70 -6.31 8.00
CA LEU A 110 -24.94 -5.22 7.37
C LEU A 110 -25.35 -3.85 7.89
N MET A 111 -26.64 -3.59 8.09
CA MET A 111 -27.12 -2.31 8.62
C MET A 111 -26.70 -2.11 10.09
N LYS A 112 -26.65 -3.17 10.91
CA LYS A 112 -26.10 -3.11 12.28
C LYS A 112 -24.60 -2.79 12.26
N ILE A 113 -23.81 -3.49 11.44
CA ILE A 113 -22.37 -3.26 11.27
C ILE A 113 -22.10 -1.84 10.74
N GLY A 114 -22.86 -1.38 9.75
CA GLY A 114 -22.75 -0.03 9.18
C GLY A 114 -23.06 1.06 10.21
N LYS A 115 -24.13 0.92 11.00
CA LYS A 115 -24.43 1.85 12.09
C LYS A 115 -23.30 1.91 13.12
N GLU A 116 -22.75 0.78 13.53
CA GLU A 116 -21.64 0.74 14.50
C GLU A 116 -20.34 1.30 13.92
N TRP A 117 -20.10 1.09 12.62
CA TRP A 117 -18.97 1.69 11.91
C TRP A 117 -19.09 3.22 11.88
N ILE A 118 -20.25 3.79 11.52
CA ILE A 118 -20.47 5.25 11.42
C ILE A 118 -20.32 5.97 12.77
N LYS A 119 -20.62 5.33 13.91
CA LYS A 119 -20.50 5.95 15.25
C LYS A 119 -19.09 6.44 15.59
N LYS A 120 -18.03 5.90 14.97
CA LYS A 120 -16.66 6.37 15.21
C LYS A 120 -16.46 7.71 14.48
N PRO A 121 -15.94 8.77 15.13
CA PRO A 121 -15.91 10.12 14.54
C PRO A 121 -15.16 10.20 13.20
N LEU A 122 -14.03 9.49 13.07
CA LEU A 122 -13.29 9.40 11.80
C LEU A 122 -14.12 8.72 10.69
N ASN A 123 -14.88 7.67 11.03
CA ASN A 123 -15.73 6.97 10.06
C ASN A 123 -16.94 7.82 9.63
N MET A 124 -17.47 8.66 10.52
CA MET A 124 -18.51 9.63 10.17
C MET A 124 -18.00 10.65 9.15
N VAL A 125 -16.76 11.14 9.31
CA VAL A 125 -16.11 12.02 8.33
C VAL A 125 -15.86 11.29 7.00
N LEU A 126 -15.36 10.05 7.03
CA LEU A 126 -15.19 9.23 5.83
C LEU A 126 -16.53 8.94 5.13
N PHE A 127 -17.62 8.73 5.87
CA PHE A 127 -18.96 8.54 5.32
C PHE A 127 -19.50 9.80 4.64
N LEU A 128 -19.28 10.98 5.25
CA LEU A 128 -19.62 12.26 4.66
C LEU A 128 -18.81 12.50 3.37
N TRP A 129 -17.51 12.21 3.38
CA TRP A 129 -16.64 12.28 2.20
C TRP A 129 -17.13 11.36 1.07
N MET A 130 -17.37 10.08 1.37
CA MET A 130 -17.93 9.12 0.41
C MET A 130 -19.27 9.59 -0.17
N SER A 131 -20.14 10.15 0.66
CA SER A 131 -21.44 10.68 0.23
C SER A 131 -21.29 11.89 -0.70
N CYS A 132 -20.37 12.80 -0.40
CA CYS A 132 -20.08 13.97 -1.23
C CYS A 132 -19.47 13.58 -2.59
N VAL A 133 -18.53 12.63 -2.60
CA VAL A 133 -17.95 12.06 -3.82
C VAL A 133 -19.03 11.35 -4.66
N ALA A 134 -19.90 10.55 -4.03
CA ALA A 134 -20.97 9.84 -4.73
C ALA A 134 -21.98 10.80 -5.36
N VAL A 135 -22.41 11.85 -4.64
CA VAL A 135 -23.35 12.85 -5.16
C VAL A 135 -22.72 13.65 -6.30
N SER A 136 -21.48 14.14 -6.15
CA SER A 136 -20.80 14.92 -7.20
C SER A 136 -20.51 14.06 -8.44
N GLY A 137 -20.15 12.79 -8.25
CA GLY A 137 -19.98 11.81 -9.33
C GLY A 137 -21.29 11.50 -10.06
N ALA A 138 -22.40 11.35 -9.34
CA ALA A 138 -23.72 11.15 -9.92
C ALA A 138 -24.19 12.37 -10.72
N ILE A 139 -24.00 13.59 -10.21
CA ILE A 139 -24.31 14.83 -10.95
C ILE A 139 -23.46 14.91 -12.22
N LEU A 140 -22.15 14.68 -12.13
CA LEU A 140 -21.26 14.67 -13.29
C LEU A 140 -21.70 13.64 -14.34
N PHE A 141 -22.06 12.43 -13.92
CA PHE A 141 -22.58 11.39 -14.80
C PHE A 141 -23.90 11.79 -15.49
N LEU A 142 -24.85 12.38 -14.76
CA LEU A 142 -26.13 12.83 -15.32
C LEU A 142 -25.98 14.02 -16.29
N VAL A 143 -25.00 14.89 -16.09
CA VAL A 143 -24.68 15.99 -17.02
C VAL A 143 -23.93 15.47 -18.25
N MET A 144 -22.98 14.54 -18.09
CA MET A 144 -22.23 13.93 -19.21
C MET A 144 -23.11 13.05 -20.12
N THR A 145 -24.04 12.28 -19.55
CA THR A 145 -25.00 11.46 -20.30
C THR A 145 -26.13 12.24 -20.95
N GLY A 146 -26.26 13.54 -20.64
CA GLY A 146 -27.32 14.39 -21.16
C GLY A 146 -28.71 14.13 -20.54
N MET A 147 -28.82 13.28 -19.52
CA MET A 147 -30.09 13.08 -18.79
C MET A 147 -30.61 14.37 -18.15
N LEU A 148 -29.71 15.31 -17.82
CA LEU A 148 -30.07 16.63 -17.32
C LEU A 148 -30.36 17.69 -18.40
N ASN A 149 -30.36 17.35 -19.69
CA ASN A 149 -30.51 18.33 -20.79
C ASN A 149 -31.84 19.11 -20.74
N GLY A 150 -32.91 18.54 -20.19
CA GLY A 150 -34.19 19.25 -19.98
C GLY A 150 -34.11 20.33 -18.89
N ALA A 151 -33.33 20.12 -17.83
CA ALA A 151 -33.13 21.06 -16.73
C ALA A 151 -31.98 22.05 -16.98
N LEU A 152 -30.97 21.63 -17.76
CA LEU A 152 -29.81 22.42 -18.16
C LEU A 152 -29.72 22.49 -19.70
N PRO A 153 -30.64 23.22 -20.38
CA PRO A 153 -30.68 23.25 -21.84
C PRO A 153 -29.47 23.95 -22.46
N LYS A 154 -28.89 24.96 -21.80
CA LYS A 154 -27.74 25.72 -22.32
C LYS A 154 -26.43 24.96 -22.10
N LYS A 155 -25.63 24.83 -23.16
CA LYS A 155 -24.30 24.19 -23.11
C LYS A 155 -23.39 24.84 -22.05
N SER A 156 -23.38 26.16 -21.95
CA SER A 156 -22.60 26.90 -20.96
C SER A 156 -22.93 26.52 -19.51
N GLN A 157 -24.20 26.29 -19.18
CA GLN A 157 -24.59 25.83 -17.84
C GLN A 157 -24.05 24.42 -17.56
N ARG A 158 -24.12 23.50 -18.53
CA ARG A 158 -23.53 22.15 -18.40
C ARG A 158 -22.01 22.19 -18.27
N ASP A 159 -21.35 23.03 -19.06
CA ASP A 159 -19.88 23.22 -19.02
C ASP A 159 -19.42 23.78 -17.67
N THR A 160 -20.21 24.66 -17.03
CA THR A 160 -19.98 25.17 -15.66
C THR A 160 -20.23 24.10 -14.60
N TRP A 161 -21.36 23.39 -14.66
CA TRP A 161 -21.65 22.31 -13.71
C TRP A 161 -20.59 21.19 -13.76
N ASN A 162 -20.12 20.83 -14.95
CA ASN A 162 -19.02 19.87 -15.13
C ASN A 162 -17.72 20.37 -14.49
N GLU A 163 -17.38 21.65 -14.66
CA GLU A 163 -16.16 22.22 -14.06
C GLU A 163 -16.22 22.25 -12.53
N VAL A 164 -17.32 22.74 -11.96
CA VAL A 164 -17.52 22.81 -10.51
C VAL A 164 -17.49 21.41 -9.87
N ASN A 165 -18.19 20.43 -10.45
CA ASN A 165 -18.14 19.04 -9.93
C ASN A 165 -16.74 18.42 -10.07
N ASN A 166 -16.04 18.65 -11.19
CA ASN A 166 -14.67 18.18 -11.38
C ASN A 166 -13.70 18.80 -10.36
N GLN A 167 -13.84 20.09 -10.06
CA GLN A 167 -13.03 20.77 -9.03
C GLN A 167 -13.34 20.24 -7.62
N ILE A 168 -14.62 20.05 -7.28
CA ILE A 168 -15.04 19.46 -5.99
C ILE A 168 -14.47 18.04 -5.85
N LEU A 169 -14.64 17.18 -6.86
CA LEU A 169 -14.09 15.81 -6.85
C LEU A 169 -12.56 15.82 -6.72
N ASN A 170 -11.86 16.64 -7.51
CA ASN A 170 -10.41 16.77 -7.39
C ASN A 170 -9.96 17.24 -6.00
N ALA A 171 -10.67 18.20 -5.39
CA ALA A 171 -10.37 18.65 -4.03
C ALA A 171 -10.61 17.53 -3.01
N LEU A 172 -11.73 16.81 -3.10
CA LEU A 172 -12.07 15.68 -2.21
C LEU A 172 -11.06 14.53 -2.31
N PHE A 173 -10.67 14.12 -3.52
CA PHE A 173 -9.65 13.08 -3.70
C PHE A 173 -8.25 13.54 -3.26
N THR A 174 -7.90 14.81 -3.50
CA THR A 174 -6.64 15.38 -3.01
C THR A 174 -6.60 15.42 -1.49
N LEU A 175 -7.69 15.83 -0.83
CA LEU A 175 -7.81 15.83 0.64
C LEU A 175 -7.65 14.41 1.22
N MET A 176 -8.30 13.42 0.59
CA MET A 176 -8.14 12.01 1.00
C MET A 176 -6.70 11.52 0.82
N CYS A 177 -6.02 11.90 -0.27
CA CYS A 177 -4.61 11.58 -0.46
C CYS A 177 -3.70 12.30 0.54
N LEU A 178 -3.95 13.57 0.88
CA LEU A 178 -3.19 14.30 1.90
C LEU A 178 -3.33 13.65 3.29
N TYR A 179 -4.50 13.13 3.62
CA TYR A 179 -4.72 12.37 4.86
C TYR A 179 -4.06 10.99 4.85
N GLN A 180 -4.21 10.23 3.75
CA GLN A 180 -3.79 8.83 3.67
C GLN A 180 -2.29 8.65 3.40
N HIS A 181 -1.65 9.56 2.66
CA HIS A 181 -0.27 9.38 2.19
C HIS A 181 0.79 9.37 3.31
N PRO A 182 0.71 10.17 4.39
CA PRO A 182 1.60 10.02 5.55
C PRO A 182 1.53 8.63 6.18
N MET A 183 0.33 8.03 6.28
CA MET A 183 0.16 6.67 6.78
C MET A 183 0.76 5.63 5.83
N LEU A 184 0.63 5.83 4.51
CA LEU A 184 1.27 4.96 3.51
C LEU A 184 2.80 5.02 3.60
N PHE A 185 3.38 6.19 3.84
CA PHE A 185 4.82 6.31 4.08
C PHE A 185 5.27 5.62 5.37
N ASP A 186 4.53 5.74 6.47
CA ASP A 186 4.80 4.97 7.70
C ASP A 186 4.77 3.46 7.42
N HIS A 187 3.72 2.98 6.74
CA HIS A 187 3.63 1.58 6.34
C HIS A 187 4.81 1.18 5.45
N LEU A 188 5.20 1.98 4.46
CA LEU A 188 6.36 1.71 3.60
C LEU A 188 7.66 1.63 4.42
N VAL A 189 7.88 2.52 5.37
CA VAL A 189 9.04 2.48 6.28
C VAL A 189 9.02 1.21 7.14
N LEU A 190 7.86 0.80 7.66
CA LEU A 190 7.69 -0.46 8.39
C LEU A 190 7.97 -1.68 7.49
N LEU A 191 7.52 -1.68 6.23
CA LEU A 191 7.82 -2.74 5.26
C LEU A 191 9.31 -2.80 4.89
N CYS A 192 9.99 -1.66 4.74
CA CYS A 192 11.42 -1.60 4.47
C CYS A 192 12.27 -2.01 5.68
N ARG A 193 11.79 -1.73 6.91
CA ARG A 193 12.50 -2.05 8.16
C ARG A 193 12.28 -3.49 8.63
N TRP A 194 11.10 -4.04 8.38
CA TRP A 194 10.71 -5.44 8.54
C TRP A 194 11.11 -6.12 9.87
N LYS A 195 10.90 -5.43 11.01
CA LYS A 195 11.13 -6.03 12.34
C LYS A 195 9.92 -6.82 12.83
N PRO A 196 10.06 -7.79 13.76
CA PRO A 196 8.94 -8.60 14.25
C PRO A 196 7.72 -7.83 14.76
N LYS A 197 7.93 -6.69 15.44
CA LYS A 197 6.84 -5.80 15.88
C LYS A 197 6.11 -5.18 14.68
N ASP A 198 6.86 -4.68 13.70
CA ASP A 198 6.36 -4.06 12.47
C ASP A 198 5.53 -5.05 11.66
N ILE A 199 6.04 -6.27 11.50
CA ILE A 199 5.35 -7.39 10.84
C ILE A 199 3.99 -7.65 11.49
N SER A 200 3.92 -7.68 12.83
CA SER A 200 2.63 -7.90 13.53
C SER A 200 1.62 -6.76 13.30
N ALA A 201 2.08 -5.50 13.27
CA ALA A 201 1.23 -4.34 12.98
C ALA A 201 0.73 -4.36 11.53
N LEU A 202 1.63 -4.61 10.56
CA LEU A 202 1.31 -4.69 9.14
C LEU A 202 0.39 -5.86 8.80
N ARG A 203 0.56 -7.02 9.45
CA ARG A 203 -0.38 -8.15 9.32
C ARG A 203 -1.78 -7.77 9.78
N ASN A 204 -1.93 -7.04 10.89
CA ASN A 204 -3.25 -6.60 11.35
C ASN A 204 -3.96 -5.62 10.40
N ILE A 205 -3.19 -4.93 9.54
CA ILE A 205 -3.71 -3.97 8.55
C ILE A 205 -3.99 -4.66 7.20
N TYR A 206 -3.04 -5.48 6.71
CA TYR A 206 -3.03 -6.01 5.34
C TYR A 206 -3.33 -7.51 5.22
N CYS A 207 -3.18 -8.31 6.28
CA CYS A 207 -3.49 -9.73 6.26
C CYS A 207 -4.85 -9.99 6.91
N LYS A 208 -5.68 -10.79 6.25
CA LYS A 208 -6.94 -11.25 6.83
C LYS A 208 -6.66 -12.05 8.11
N ASN A 209 -7.27 -11.57 9.21
CA ASN A 209 -7.14 -12.08 10.58
C ASN A 209 -5.72 -11.94 11.20
N GLY A 210 -4.85 -11.06 10.69
CA GLY A 210 -3.52 -10.83 11.27
C GLY A 210 -2.54 -12.02 11.22
N THR A 211 -2.91 -13.11 10.55
CA THR A 211 -2.12 -14.35 10.49
C THR A 211 -1.01 -14.28 9.45
N TYR A 212 0.08 -15.02 9.70
CA TYR A 212 1.20 -15.18 8.76
C TYR A 212 0.72 -15.70 7.41
N LYS A 213 1.21 -15.12 6.31
CA LYS A 213 0.95 -15.61 4.94
C LYS A 213 2.28 -15.88 4.20
N PRO A 214 2.31 -16.85 3.27
CA PRO A 214 3.47 -17.04 2.40
C PRO A 214 3.75 -15.76 1.60
N ASN A 215 5.03 -15.35 1.54
CA ASN A 215 5.51 -14.16 0.84
C ASN A 215 4.75 -12.85 1.18
N GLU A 216 4.25 -12.74 2.41
CA GLU A 216 3.42 -11.60 2.84
C GLU A 216 4.07 -10.23 2.60
N TRP A 217 5.40 -10.10 2.79
CA TRP A 217 6.15 -8.88 2.49
C TRP A 217 5.91 -8.38 1.06
N ALA A 218 6.12 -9.25 0.06
CA ALA A 218 5.98 -8.89 -1.34
C ALA A 218 4.53 -8.54 -1.69
N HIS A 219 3.56 -9.26 -1.12
CA HIS A 219 2.15 -8.96 -1.34
C HIS A 219 1.73 -7.63 -0.71
N MET A 220 2.21 -7.31 0.50
CA MET A 220 1.98 -6.00 1.13
C MET A 220 2.67 -4.88 0.34
N MET A 221 3.92 -5.08 -0.13
CA MET A 221 4.66 -4.12 -0.95
C MET A 221 3.87 -3.74 -2.21
N VAL A 222 3.31 -4.71 -2.94
CA VAL A 222 2.50 -4.43 -4.15
C VAL A 222 1.30 -3.54 -3.82
N VAL A 223 0.57 -3.84 -2.74
CA VAL A 223 -0.59 -3.05 -2.31
C VAL A 223 -0.18 -1.63 -1.89
N VAL A 224 0.87 -1.47 -1.10
CA VAL A 224 1.40 -0.17 -0.65
C VAL A 224 1.86 0.67 -1.84
N VAL A 225 2.62 0.09 -2.77
CA VAL A 225 3.11 0.80 -3.98
C VAL A 225 1.95 1.25 -4.87
N LEU A 226 0.93 0.41 -5.08
CA LEU A 226 -0.26 0.81 -5.85
C LEU A 226 -1.01 1.99 -5.20
N PHE A 227 -1.10 2.03 -3.87
CA PHE A 227 -1.67 3.18 -3.18
C PHE A 227 -0.80 4.45 -3.30
N HIS A 228 0.53 4.35 -3.22
CA HIS A 228 1.40 5.49 -3.51
C HIS A 228 1.23 6.00 -4.96
N VAL A 229 1.18 5.10 -5.94
CA VAL A 229 0.93 5.45 -7.35
C VAL A 229 -0.39 6.22 -7.50
N SER A 230 -1.45 5.81 -6.79
CA SER A 230 -2.72 6.54 -6.78
C SER A 230 -2.61 7.95 -6.17
N CYS A 231 -1.85 8.11 -5.09
CA CYS A 231 -1.61 9.41 -4.46
C CYS A 231 -0.79 10.34 -5.37
N PHE A 232 0.27 9.83 -6.02
CA PHE A 232 1.06 10.61 -6.98
C PHE A 232 0.24 11.00 -8.22
N ALA A 233 -0.60 10.11 -8.74
CA ALA A 233 -1.53 10.43 -9.81
C ALA A 233 -2.54 11.51 -9.39
N GLN A 234 -3.03 11.50 -8.15
CA GLN A 234 -3.89 12.56 -7.63
C GLN A 234 -3.16 13.89 -7.44
N TYR A 235 -1.89 13.89 -7.03
CA TYR A 235 -1.08 15.11 -6.95
C TYR A 235 -0.80 15.70 -8.35
N ALA A 236 -0.54 14.85 -9.34
CA ALA A 236 -0.42 15.26 -10.73
C ALA A 236 -1.75 15.83 -11.27
N SER A 237 -2.88 15.16 -11.02
CA SER A 237 -4.23 15.68 -11.34
C SER A 237 -4.48 17.05 -10.70
N CYS A 238 -4.15 17.21 -9.43
CA CYS A 238 -4.31 18.47 -8.72
C CYS A 238 -3.41 19.57 -9.31
N SER A 239 -2.14 19.27 -9.60
CA SER A 239 -1.20 20.20 -10.23
C SER A 239 -1.64 20.61 -11.63
N LEU A 240 -2.24 19.70 -12.42
CA LEU A 240 -2.83 20.03 -13.72
C LEU A 240 -4.10 20.88 -13.61
N ASN A 241 -4.89 20.68 -12.54
CA ASN A 241 -6.11 21.46 -12.30
C ASN A 241 -5.81 22.87 -11.75
N LEU A 242 -4.74 23.04 -10.97
CA LEU A 242 -4.30 24.33 -10.40
C LEU A 242 -3.36 25.12 -11.33
N GLY A 243 -2.43 24.44 -12.00
CA GLY A 243 -1.36 25.08 -12.79
C GLY A 243 -1.71 25.42 -14.24
N TYR A 244 -2.84 24.95 -14.75
CA TYR A 244 -3.29 25.23 -16.12
C TYR A 244 -4.73 25.77 -16.13
N GLU A 245 -4.91 26.88 -16.85
CA GLU A 245 -6.23 27.32 -17.29
C GLU A 245 -6.94 26.22 -18.09
N ARG A 246 -8.27 26.17 -18.00
CA ARG A 246 -9.09 25.13 -18.64
C ARG A 246 -8.88 25.02 -20.16
N SER A 247 -8.62 26.16 -20.81
CA SER A 247 -8.28 26.30 -22.24
C SER A 247 -6.98 25.58 -22.62
N ASN A 248 -5.99 25.61 -21.73
CA ASN A 248 -4.62 25.15 -21.97
C ASN A 248 -4.28 23.84 -21.24
N ARG A 249 -5.24 23.25 -20.52
CA ARG A 249 -5.03 22.04 -19.72
C ARG A 249 -4.79 20.82 -20.63
N PRO A 250 -3.68 20.08 -20.49
CA PRO A 250 -3.37 18.96 -21.37
C PRO A 250 -4.33 17.79 -21.14
N ALA A 251 -5.32 17.62 -22.03
CA ALA A 251 -6.37 16.62 -21.89
C ALA A 251 -5.84 15.20 -21.70
N ALA A 252 -4.79 14.81 -22.43
CA ALA A 252 -4.13 13.52 -22.27
C ALA A 252 -3.57 13.31 -20.85
N GLY A 253 -2.95 14.34 -20.26
CA GLY A 253 -2.43 14.30 -18.89
C GLY A 253 -3.55 14.11 -17.86
N VAL A 254 -4.64 14.86 -18.00
CA VAL A 254 -5.82 14.73 -17.10
C VAL A 254 -6.41 13.32 -17.17
N VAL A 255 -6.62 12.80 -18.39
CA VAL A 255 -7.18 11.45 -18.58
C VAL A 255 -6.26 10.38 -18.00
N ILE A 256 -4.95 10.44 -18.26
CA ILE A 256 -3.97 9.48 -17.72
C ILE A 256 -3.96 9.51 -16.19
N CYS A 257 -3.84 10.70 -15.58
CA CYS A 257 -3.79 10.81 -14.12
C CYS A 257 -5.10 10.35 -13.46
N LEU A 258 -6.26 10.67 -14.03
CA LEU A 258 -7.56 10.19 -13.55
C LEU A 258 -7.68 8.65 -13.69
N SER A 259 -7.30 8.09 -14.84
CA SER A 259 -7.33 6.65 -15.07
C SER A 259 -6.41 5.90 -14.11
N VAL A 260 -5.18 6.38 -13.88
CA VAL A 260 -4.26 5.76 -12.91
C VAL A 260 -4.77 5.90 -11.48
N GLY A 261 -5.30 7.07 -11.10
CA GLY A 261 -5.85 7.33 -9.77
C GLY A 261 -7.03 6.42 -9.41
N ILE A 262 -7.85 6.02 -10.39
CA ILE A 262 -8.96 5.07 -10.19
C ILE A 262 -8.50 3.62 -10.32
N ALA A 263 -7.66 3.31 -11.32
CA ALA A 263 -7.26 1.93 -11.61
C ALA A 263 -6.32 1.34 -10.54
N ALA A 264 -5.35 2.11 -10.05
CA ALA A 264 -4.38 1.62 -9.06
C ALA A 264 -5.01 1.10 -7.75
N PRO A 265 -5.93 1.82 -7.06
CA PRO A 265 -6.58 1.29 -5.86
C PRO A 265 -7.57 0.16 -6.18
N ALA A 266 -8.22 0.16 -7.35
CA ALA A 266 -9.07 -0.95 -7.77
C ALA A 266 -8.25 -2.23 -8.00
N ILE A 267 -7.09 -2.13 -8.64
CA ILE A 267 -6.13 -3.23 -8.81
C ILE A 267 -5.61 -3.70 -7.44
N ALA A 268 -5.28 -2.78 -6.53
CA ALA A 268 -4.83 -3.13 -5.18
C ALA A 268 -5.89 -3.92 -4.39
N PHE A 269 -7.16 -3.51 -4.49
CA PHE A 269 -8.29 -4.21 -3.86
C PHE A 269 -8.52 -5.61 -4.46
N VAL A 270 -8.52 -5.74 -5.79
CA VAL A 270 -8.62 -7.03 -6.46
C VAL A 270 -7.43 -7.92 -6.11
N TYR A 271 -6.22 -7.37 -6.07
CA TYR A 271 -5.00 -8.08 -5.67
C TYR A 271 -5.08 -8.58 -4.23
N TYR A 272 -5.59 -7.78 -3.29
CA TYR A 272 -5.83 -8.21 -1.91
C TYR A 272 -6.78 -9.44 -1.84
N ILE A 273 -7.89 -9.43 -2.58
CA ILE A 273 -8.86 -10.55 -2.62
C ILE A 273 -8.25 -11.82 -3.23
N LEU A 274 -7.37 -11.69 -4.23
CA LEU A 274 -6.80 -12.82 -4.97
C LEU A 274 -5.52 -13.40 -4.35
N SER A 275 -4.67 -12.54 -3.77
CA SER A 275 -3.41 -12.91 -3.13
C SER A 275 -3.60 -13.69 -1.82
N PRO A 276 -2.52 -14.24 -1.22
CA PRO A 276 -2.55 -14.84 0.11
C PRO A 276 -3.03 -13.90 1.23
N LEU A 277 -2.97 -12.57 1.05
CA LEU A 277 -3.40 -11.58 2.05
C LEU A 277 -4.87 -11.77 2.44
N GLY A 278 -5.76 -11.88 1.46
CA GLY A 278 -7.20 -12.06 1.65
C GLY A 278 -7.62 -13.50 1.98
N LYS A 279 -6.71 -14.48 1.95
CA LYS A 279 -7.01 -15.88 2.27
C LYS A 279 -7.08 -16.11 3.77
N GLU A 280 -8.10 -16.82 4.21
CA GLU A 280 -8.05 -17.53 5.49
C GLU A 280 -7.16 -18.76 5.29
N TYR A 281 -6.15 -18.90 6.16
CA TYR A 281 -5.42 -20.14 6.35
C TYR A 281 -5.85 -20.64 7.72
N VAL A 282 -6.36 -21.88 7.79
CA VAL A 282 -6.48 -22.56 9.08
C VAL A 282 -5.05 -22.71 9.60
N SER A 283 -4.80 -22.28 10.83
CA SER A 283 -3.52 -22.52 11.49
C SER A 283 -3.40 -24.02 11.72
N GLY A 284 -2.68 -24.70 10.83
CA GLY A 284 -2.34 -26.12 10.97
C GLY A 284 -1.40 -26.32 12.14
N VAL A 285 -1.98 -26.40 13.34
CA VAL A 285 -1.50 -27.35 14.35
C VAL A 285 -2.33 -28.60 14.09
N ASP A 286 -1.72 -29.55 13.38
CA ASP A 286 -1.98 -30.99 13.33
C ASP A 286 -1.38 -31.54 12.02
N GLU A 287 -0.05 -31.42 11.92
CA GLU A 287 0.78 -32.12 10.91
C GLU A 287 1.52 -33.30 11.56
N GLU A 288 1.01 -33.79 12.72
CA GLU A 288 1.45 -34.99 13.44
C GLU A 288 0.26 -35.94 13.71
N ALA A 289 -0.43 -36.35 12.65
CA ALA A 289 -1.30 -37.52 12.66
C ALA A 289 -1.32 -38.19 11.28
N GLN A 290 -0.88 -39.45 11.21
CA GLN A 290 -0.83 -40.32 10.03
C GLN A 290 0.32 -40.09 9.03
N ILE A 291 1.55 -40.43 9.44
CA ILE A 291 2.27 -41.59 8.87
C ILE A 291 2.86 -42.40 10.05
#